data_AF-A0A497L3X9-F1
#
_entry.id   AF-A0A497L3X9-F1
#
_cell.length_a   1.000
_cell.length_b   1.000
_cell.length_c   1.000
_cell.angle_alpha   90.00
_cell.angle_beta   90.00
_cell.angle_gamma   90.00
#
_symmetry.space_group_name_H-M   'P 1'
#
loop_
_entity.id
_entity.type
_entity.pdbx_description
1 polymer ?
#
loop_
_entity_poly.entity_id
_entity_poly.type
_entity_poly.pdbx_seq_one_letter_code
_entity_poly.pdbx_strand_id
1 'polypeptide(L)'
;AWPVTWVHNAFENAASTAAGIEAAIKALKRKGKIPADKKIRILAIGGDGGTYDIGFQALSGAIERWHDFTYLCYDNGAYMNTGIQRSGATPTFGATTTSPAGSVIPGKTQRRKPLTEIIAAHDLPYAAQASPGHWLDLAKKAYKALTTEGPTFLNVLSPCPPGWVFPEDQTVEIAKLAVETGFWPLFEYEDGKWRITYKPKGLSADDPDPLEKFKPLEEFLKTQGRFKHVMRNPELIERLKDEVRRQWRRLLALEKATENW
;
A
#
# COMPACT_ATOMS: atom_id res chain seq x y z
N ALA A 1 -4.30 -21.08 -13.32
CA ALA A 1 -3.80 -21.79 -12.12
C ALA A 1 -2.43 -21.24 -11.75
N TRP A 2 -2.11 -21.11 -10.46
CA TRP A 2 -0.77 -20.71 -10.05
C TRP A 2 0.22 -21.88 -10.26
N PRO A 3 1.42 -21.64 -10.81
CA PRO A 3 2.43 -22.68 -11.02
C PRO A 3 3.21 -23.04 -9.74
N VAL A 4 2.80 -22.49 -8.60
CA VAL A 4 3.42 -22.67 -7.28
C VAL A 4 2.37 -23.14 -6.27
N THR A 5 2.82 -23.70 -5.15
CA THR A 5 1.92 -24.11 -4.07
C THR A 5 1.09 -22.93 -3.57
N TRP A 6 -0.21 -23.15 -3.42
CA TRP A 6 -1.15 -22.16 -2.93
C TRP A 6 -2.01 -22.76 -1.82
N VAL A 7 -2.29 -21.95 -0.79
CA VAL A 7 -3.12 -22.32 0.36
C VAL A 7 -4.16 -21.22 0.56
N HIS A 8 -5.42 -21.61 0.65
CA HIS A 8 -6.49 -20.69 1.03
C HIS A 8 -6.42 -20.39 2.53
N ASN A 9 -6.78 -19.16 2.90
CA ASN A 9 -6.91 -18.72 4.29
C ASN A 9 -8.13 -17.80 4.42
N ALA A 10 -8.56 -17.54 5.65
CA ALA A 10 -9.60 -16.53 5.89
C ALA A 10 -8.96 -15.13 5.73
N PHE A 11 -9.68 -14.16 5.18
CA PHE A 11 -9.06 -12.89 4.77
C PHE A 11 -8.49 -12.08 5.96
N GLU A 12 -8.92 -12.37 7.18
CA GLU A 12 -8.39 -11.81 8.43
C GLU A 12 -7.09 -12.42 8.94
N ASN A 13 -6.64 -13.57 8.41
CA ASN A 13 -5.55 -14.34 9.03
C ASN A 13 -4.40 -14.73 8.10
N ALA A 14 -4.27 -14.10 6.93
CA ALA A 14 -3.21 -14.39 5.95
C ALA A 14 -1.80 -14.42 6.57
N ALA A 15 -1.48 -13.45 7.44
CA ALA A 15 -0.19 -13.38 8.12
C ALA A 15 0.00 -14.49 9.17
N SER A 16 -1.06 -14.86 9.89
CA SER A 16 -1.02 -15.99 10.83
C SER A 16 -0.84 -17.32 10.11
N THR A 17 -1.49 -17.50 8.96
CA THR A 17 -1.28 -18.68 8.10
C THR A 17 0.16 -18.74 7.61
N ALA A 18 0.71 -17.64 7.13
CA ALA A 18 2.11 -17.56 6.69
C ALA A 18 3.08 -17.89 7.83
N ALA A 19 2.88 -17.31 9.02
CA ALA A 19 3.65 -17.62 10.22
C ALA A 19 3.60 -19.11 10.61
N GLY A 20 2.43 -19.75 10.51
CA GLY A 20 2.28 -21.19 10.76
C GLY A 20 3.03 -22.04 9.75
N ILE A 21 2.96 -21.69 8.46
CA ILE A 21 3.70 -22.37 7.38
C ILE A 21 5.21 -22.23 7.60
N GLU A 22 5.67 -21.04 7.96
CA GLU A 22 7.07 -20.73 8.26
C GLU A 22 7.59 -21.59 9.42
N ALA A 23 6.85 -21.62 10.53
CA ALA A 23 7.18 -22.42 11.70
C ALA A 23 7.20 -23.94 11.38
N ALA A 24 6.26 -24.41 10.55
CA ALA A 24 6.22 -25.79 10.09
C ALA A 24 7.44 -26.15 9.22
N ILE A 25 7.83 -25.28 8.29
CA ILE A 25 9.04 -25.46 7.48
C ILE A 25 10.29 -25.52 8.35
N LYS A 26 10.44 -24.60 9.31
CA LYS A 26 11.54 -24.64 10.30
C LYS A 26 11.58 -25.96 11.06
N ALA A 27 10.43 -26.45 11.53
CA ALA A 27 10.34 -27.72 12.24
C ALA A 27 10.69 -28.93 11.36
N LEU A 28 10.25 -28.94 10.10
CA LEU A 28 10.56 -30.01 9.14
C LEU A 28 12.04 -30.03 8.76
N LYS A 29 12.68 -28.86 8.61
CA LYS A 29 14.14 -28.75 8.43
C LYS A 29 14.91 -29.32 9.62
N ARG A 30 14.54 -28.93 10.85
CA ARG A 30 15.18 -29.48 12.08
C ARG A 30 15.04 -31.00 12.19
N LYS A 31 13.94 -31.57 11.69
CA LYS A 31 13.69 -33.03 11.66
C LYS A 31 14.34 -33.74 10.46
N GLY A 32 15.10 -33.03 9.62
CA GLY A 32 15.73 -33.60 8.42
C GLY A 32 14.75 -34.01 7.32
N LYS A 33 13.47 -33.60 7.39
CA LYS A 33 12.45 -33.90 6.37
C LYS A 33 12.51 -32.96 5.16
N ILE A 34 13.15 -31.81 5.33
CA ILE A 34 13.45 -30.85 4.27
C ILE A 34 14.95 -30.54 4.38
N PRO A 35 15.70 -30.49 3.26
CA PRO A 35 17.10 -30.08 3.29
C PRO A 35 17.27 -28.71 3.96
N ALA A 36 18.28 -28.57 4.82
CA ALA A 36 18.47 -27.35 5.61
C ALA A 36 18.70 -26.11 4.72
N ASP A 37 19.42 -26.30 3.61
CA ASP A 37 19.79 -25.31 2.60
C ASP A 37 18.67 -24.98 1.61
N LYS A 38 17.60 -25.79 1.53
CA LYS A 38 16.49 -25.53 0.62
C LYS A 38 15.78 -24.23 1.00
N LYS A 39 15.87 -23.22 0.14
CA LYS A 39 15.15 -21.95 0.30
C LYS A 39 13.69 -22.13 -0.14
N ILE A 40 12.75 -21.80 0.75
CA ILE A 40 11.31 -21.81 0.47
C ILE A 40 10.81 -20.43 0.85
N ARG A 41 10.31 -19.67 -0.12
CA ARG A 41 9.77 -18.33 0.10
C ARG A 41 8.28 -18.41 0.40
N ILE A 42 7.82 -17.61 1.36
CA ILE A 42 6.42 -17.55 1.77
C ILE A 42 5.92 -16.16 1.39
N LEU A 43 4.87 -16.11 0.57
CA LEU A 43 4.21 -14.89 0.15
C LEU A 43 2.76 -14.93 0.64
N ALA A 44 2.45 -14.10 1.64
CA ALA A 44 1.09 -13.80 2.03
C ALA A 44 0.52 -12.71 1.11
N ILE A 45 -0.70 -12.89 0.63
CA ILE A 45 -1.35 -11.93 -0.28
C ILE A 45 -2.71 -11.56 0.31
N GLY A 46 -2.92 -10.26 0.59
CA GLY A 46 -4.15 -9.73 1.14
C GLY A 46 -4.64 -8.49 0.37
N GLY A 47 -5.95 -8.29 0.32
CA GLY A 47 -6.52 -7.01 -0.11
C GLY A 47 -6.44 -5.98 1.02
N ASP A 48 -6.76 -4.72 0.74
CA ASP A 48 -6.70 -3.67 1.75
C ASP A 48 -7.62 -3.95 2.95
N GLY A 49 -8.83 -4.47 2.76
CA GLY A 49 -9.70 -4.84 3.88
C GLY A 49 -9.08 -5.86 4.85
N GLY A 50 -8.45 -6.90 4.31
CA GLY A 50 -7.73 -7.93 5.09
C GLY A 50 -6.41 -7.45 5.69
N THR A 51 -5.93 -6.25 5.34
CA THR A 51 -4.61 -5.76 5.77
C THR A 51 -4.69 -4.50 6.64
N TYR A 52 -5.44 -3.50 6.19
CA TYR A 52 -5.62 -2.22 6.87
C TYR A 52 -6.51 -2.33 8.10
N ASP A 53 -7.49 -3.23 8.03
CA ASP A 53 -8.58 -3.36 9.00
C ASP A 53 -8.52 -4.72 9.72
N ILE A 54 -9.28 -5.73 9.27
CA ILE A 54 -9.57 -6.93 10.09
C ILE A 54 -8.34 -7.83 10.33
N GLY A 55 -7.44 -7.95 9.35
CA GLY A 55 -6.23 -8.76 9.48
C GLY A 55 -5.00 -7.98 9.96
N PHE A 56 -5.18 -6.70 10.33
CA PHE A 56 -4.08 -5.87 10.82
C PHE A 56 -3.43 -6.45 12.08
N GLN A 57 -4.24 -7.00 13.01
CA GLN A 57 -3.73 -7.65 14.22
C GLN A 57 -2.88 -8.88 13.91
N ALA A 58 -3.34 -9.72 12.97
CA ALA A 58 -2.61 -10.91 12.54
C ALA A 58 -1.27 -10.54 11.89
N LEU A 59 -1.26 -9.49 11.05
CA LEU A 59 -0.06 -8.96 10.42
C LEU A 59 0.92 -8.41 11.45
N SER A 60 0.47 -7.49 12.29
CA SER A 60 1.29 -6.88 13.35
C SER A 60 1.92 -7.94 14.25
N GLY A 61 1.14 -8.93 14.71
CA GLY A 61 1.66 -10.01 15.55
C GLY A 61 2.63 -10.95 14.81
N ALA A 62 2.44 -11.21 13.52
CA ALA A 62 3.37 -12.06 12.76
C ALA A 62 4.73 -11.37 12.54
N ILE A 63 4.73 -10.05 12.34
CA ILE A 63 5.94 -9.23 12.24
C ILE A 63 6.64 -9.13 13.60
N GLU A 64 5.89 -8.90 14.68
CA GLU A 64 6.43 -8.85 16.05
C GLU A 64 7.13 -10.15 16.46
N ARG A 65 6.60 -11.31 16.07
CA ARG A 65 7.26 -12.62 16.27
C ARG A 65 8.41 -12.91 15.31
N TRP A 66 8.72 -11.98 14.41
CA TRP A 66 9.85 -12.06 13.48
C TRP A 66 9.81 -13.28 12.55
N HIS A 67 8.62 -13.64 12.05
CA HIS A 67 8.50 -14.68 11.05
C HIS A 67 9.09 -14.23 9.70
N ASP A 68 9.77 -15.14 9.00
CA ASP A 68 10.37 -14.91 7.69
C ASP A 68 9.34 -15.13 6.57
N PHE A 69 8.68 -14.05 6.14
CA PHE A 69 7.70 -14.06 5.05
C PHE A 69 7.57 -12.67 4.44
N THR A 70 7.16 -12.62 3.17
CA THR A 70 6.73 -11.38 2.51
C THR A 70 5.21 -11.28 2.59
N TYR A 71 4.68 -10.13 3.03
CA TYR A 71 3.26 -9.81 2.92
C TYR A 71 3.04 -8.78 1.81
N LEU A 72 2.19 -9.11 0.85
CA LEU A 72 1.75 -8.21 -0.21
C LEU A 72 0.30 -7.81 0.02
N CYS A 73 0.10 -6.51 0.27
CA CYS A 73 -1.20 -5.87 0.22
C CYS A 73 -1.46 -5.34 -1.20
N TYR A 74 -2.47 -5.86 -1.89
CA TYR A 74 -2.99 -5.23 -3.11
C TYR A 74 -4.07 -4.22 -2.70
N ASP A 75 -3.69 -2.94 -2.66
CA ASP A 75 -4.55 -1.87 -2.18
C ASP A 75 -5.39 -1.31 -3.33
N ASN A 76 -6.68 -1.65 -3.33
CA ASN A 76 -7.65 -1.07 -4.23
C ASN A 76 -8.58 -0.06 -3.52
N GLY A 77 -8.34 0.26 -2.26
CA GLY A 77 -9.02 1.33 -1.53
C GLY A 77 -10.48 1.06 -1.16
N ALA A 78 -10.93 -0.20 -1.12
CA ALA A 78 -12.23 -0.59 -0.56
C ALA A 78 -12.30 -2.12 -0.37
N TYR A 79 -13.29 -2.61 0.38
CA TYR A 79 -13.71 -4.00 0.27
C TYR A 79 -14.44 -4.22 -1.05
N MET A 80 -13.68 -4.49 -2.12
CA MET A 80 -14.24 -4.54 -3.47
C MET A 80 -15.18 -5.72 -3.68
N ASN A 81 -14.77 -6.93 -3.27
CA ASN A 81 -15.51 -8.16 -3.53
C ASN A 81 -16.92 -8.16 -2.92
N THR A 82 -17.10 -7.52 -1.77
CA THR A 82 -18.38 -7.49 -1.04
C THR A 82 -19.33 -6.41 -1.54
N GLY A 83 -18.95 -5.62 -2.55
CA GLY A 83 -19.76 -4.52 -3.07
C GLY A 83 -19.23 -3.14 -2.69
N ILE A 84 -17.90 -2.95 -2.78
CA ILE A 84 -17.24 -1.63 -2.69
C ILE A 84 -17.57 -0.91 -1.37
N GLN A 85 -17.34 -1.57 -0.24
CA GLN A 85 -17.51 -0.96 1.09
C GLN A 85 -16.24 -0.24 1.54
N ARG A 86 -16.41 0.80 2.36
CA ARG A 86 -15.32 1.56 2.98
C ARG A 86 -14.33 0.65 3.71
N SER A 87 -13.04 0.88 3.49
CA SER A 87 -11.93 0.29 4.25
C SER A 87 -11.04 1.37 4.88
N GLY A 88 -10.06 0.94 5.68
CA GLY A 88 -8.97 1.78 6.16
C GLY A 88 -8.15 2.43 5.02
N ALA A 89 -8.09 1.79 3.84
CA ALA A 89 -7.38 2.28 2.67
C ALA A 89 -8.18 3.25 1.80
N THR A 90 -9.52 3.26 1.92
CA THR A 90 -10.36 4.20 1.17
C THR A 90 -9.84 5.64 1.34
N PRO A 91 -9.65 6.40 0.26
CA PRO A 91 -9.19 7.78 0.36
C PRO A 91 -10.21 8.68 1.06
N THR A 92 -9.75 9.80 1.61
CA THR A 92 -10.64 10.87 2.07
C THR A 92 -11.55 11.30 0.93
N PHE A 93 -12.83 11.44 1.23
CA PHE A 93 -13.95 11.71 0.32
C PHE A 93 -14.21 10.67 -0.76
N GLY A 94 -13.53 9.52 -0.73
CA GLY A 94 -13.86 8.40 -1.60
C GLY A 94 -15.27 7.89 -1.31
N ALA A 95 -16.13 7.91 -2.33
CA ALA A 95 -17.47 7.33 -2.24
C ALA A 95 -17.39 5.80 -2.28
N THR A 96 -18.15 5.16 -1.38
CA THR A 96 -18.33 3.69 -1.29
C THR A 96 -19.77 3.41 -0.89
N THR A 97 -20.21 2.15 -0.93
CA THR A 97 -21.60 1.79 -0.56
C THR A 97 -21.90 2.05 0.92
N THR A 98 -20.90 1.94 1.80
CA THR A 98 -21.01 2.21 3.25
C THR A 98 -20.47 3.58 3.66
N SER A 99 -19.97 4.37 2.73
CA SER A 99 -19.67 5.80 2.93
C SER A 99 -20.08 6.55 1.65
N PRO A 100 -21.40 6.71 1.42
CA PRO A 100 -21.90 7.36 0.23
C PRO A 100 -21.56 8.85 0.25
N ALA A 101 -21.46 9.43 -0.94
CA ALA A 101 -21.33 10.86 -1.11
C ALA A 101 -22.70 11.50 -1.33
N GLY A 102 -23.06 12.46 -0.48
CA GLY A 102 -24.30 13.23 -0.55
C GLY A 102 -24.15 14.61 0.09
N SER A 103 -25.25 15.33 0.26
CA SER A 103 -25.26 16.68 0.84
C SER A 103 -24.80 16.74 2.29
N VAL A 104 -24.96 15.65 3.05
CA VAL A 104 -24.61 15.58 4.48
C VAL A 104 -23.20 15.03 4.71
N ILE A 105 -22.81 14.00 3.94
CA ILE A 105 -21.53 13.30 4.11
C ILE A 105 -20.84 13.22 2.74
N PRO A 106 -19.61 13.77 2.58
CA PRO A 106 -18.91 13.81 1.30
C PRO A 106 -18.14 12.50 0.99
N GLY A 107 -18.68 11.34 1.36
CA GLY A 107 -17.95 10.07 1.37
C GLY A 107 -17.13 9.86 2.64
N LYS A 108 -16.07 9.07 2.60
CA LYS A 108 -15.24 8.79 3.79
C LYS A 108 -14.62 10.09 4.35
N THR A 109 -14.86 10.41 5.61
CA THR A 109 -14.33 11.63 6.24
C THR A 109 -12.94 11.44 6.87
N GLN A 110 -12.56 10.20 7.20
CA GLN A 110 -11.24 9.90 7.75
C GLN A 110 -10.18 9.82 6.65
N ARG A 111 -8.95 10.15 7.03
CA ARG A 111 -7.75 9.98 6.20
C ARG A 111 -7.50 8.52 5.84
N ARG A 112 -6.81 8.30 4.72
CA ARG A 112 -6.25 6.98 4.41
C ARG A 112 -5.22 6.63 5.50
N LYS A 113 -5.35 5.45 6.12
CA LYS A 113 -4.38 4.99 7.13
C LYS A 113 -3.01 4.83 6.42
N PRO A 114 -1.91 5.40 6.94
CA PRO A 114 -0.59 5.27 6.33
C PRO A 114 0.01 3.90 6.62
N LEU A 115 -0.56 2.83 6.05
CA LEU A 115 -0.29 1.44 6.46
C LEU A 115 1.20 1.09 6.38
N THR A 116 1.86 1.37 5.26
CA THR A 116 3.29 1.05 5.09
C THR A 116 4.15 1.70 6.17
N GLU A 117 3.81 2.91 6.61
CA GLU A 117 4.54 3.59 7.68
C GLU A 117 4.26 2.99 9.07
N ILE A 118 3.02 2.56 9.31
CA ILE A 118 2.65 1.85 10.54
C ILE A 118 3.35 0.48 10.60
N ILE A 119 3.51 -0.19 9.46
CA ILE A 119 4.26 -1.44 9.38
C ILE A 119 5.75 -1.17 9.60
N ALA A 120 6.33 -0.15 8.95
CA ALA A 120 7.72 0.27 9.15
C ALA A 120 8.05 0.57 10.63
N ALA A 121 7.08 1.07 11.40
CA ALA A 121 7.25 1.30 12.84
C ALA A 121 7.46 0.02 13.68
N HIS A 122 7.29 -1.18 13.12
CA HIS A 122 7.71 -2.45 13.75
C HIS A 122 9.21 -2.72 13.56
N ASP A 123 9.94 -1.84 12.88
CA ASP A 123 11.37 -1.94 12.58
C ASP A 123 11.77 -3.21 11.80
N LEU A 124 10.88 -3.66 10.91
CA LEU A 124 11.14 -4.82 10.03
C LEU A 124 12.23 -4.54 8.98
N PRO A 125 12.97 -5.55 8.48
CA PRO A 125 14.08 -5.33 7.55
C PRO A 125 13.70 -4.56 6.27
N TYR A 126 12.48 -4.78 5.76
CA TYR A 126 12.05 -4.10 4.53
C TYR A 126 10.54 -3.89 4.44
N ALA A 127 10.14 -2.66 4.09
CA ALA A 127 8.78 -2.34 3.69
C ALA A 127 8.78 -1.39 2.49
N ALA A 128 7.83 -1.53 1.57
CA ALA A 128 7.74 -0.59 0.44
C ALA A 128 6.32 -0.31 -0.02
N GLN A 129 6.15 0.88 -0.59
CA GLN A 129 4.93 1.27 -1.30
C GLN A 129 5.21 1.38 -2.80
N ALA A 130 4.41 0.70 -3.61
CA ALA A 130 4.66 0.51 -5.04
C ALA A 130 3.38 0.70 -5.88
N SER A 131 3.53 0.81 -7.20
CA SER A 131 2.41 0.95 -8.15
C SER A 131 2.72 0.22 -9.47
N PRO A 132 1.75 -0.44 -10.10
CA PRO A 132 1.92 -1.06 -11.42
C PRO A 132 2.16 -0.02 -12.52
N GLY A 133 1.79 1.25 -12.31
CA GLY A 133 2.15 2.36 -13.21
C GLY A 133 3.66 2.61 -13.31
N HIS A 134 4.44 2.09 -12.36
CA HIS A 134 5.90 2.13 -12.32
C HIS A 134 6.45 0.69 -12.16
N TRP A 135 6.15 -0.18 -13.14
CA TRP A 135 6.37 -1.62 -13.05
C TRP A 135 7.82 -2.04 -12.74
N LEU A 136 8.83 -1.32 -13.23
CA LEU A 136 10.24 -1.60 -12.94
C LEU A 136 10.57 -1.36 -11.45
N ASP A 137 10.02 -0.30 -10.86
CA ASP A 137 10.15 -0.01 -9.42
C ASP A 137 9.46 -1.09 -8.60
N LEU A 138 8.23 -1.46 -8.98
CA LEU A 138 7.49 -2.56 -8.35
C LEU A 138 8.27 -3.89 -8.42
N ALA A 139 8.82 -4.25 -9.57
CA ALA A 139 9.58 -5.49 -9.75
C ALA A 139 10.85 -5.53 -8.87
N LYS A 140 11.58 -4.41 -8.78
CA LYS A 140 12.77 -4.29 -7.92
C LYS A 140 12.41 -4.42 -6.44
N LYS A 141 11.35 -3.75 -5.99
CA LYS A 141 10.86 -3.82 -4.60
C LYS A 141 10.36 -5.22 -4.24
N ALA A 142 9.63 -5.86 -5.16
CA ALA A 142 9.15 -7.22 -4.97
C ALA A 142 10.29 -8.24 -4.89
N TYR A 143 11.30 -8.11 -5.77
CA TYR A 143 12.49 -8.93 -5.71
C TYR A 143 13.22 -8.75 -4.37
N LYS A 144 13.48 -7.50 -3.97
CA LYS A 144 14.15 -7.17 -2.70
C LYS A 144 13.39 -7.78 -1.52
N ALA A 145 12.10 -7.51 -1.39
CA ALA A 145 11.25 -8.05 -0.31
C ALA A 145 11.29 -9.58 -0.21
N LEU A 146 11.27 -10.29 -1.34
CA LEU A 146 11.32 -11.75 -1.40
C LEU A 146 12.71 -12.34 -1.12
N THR A 147 13.76 -11.52 -1.20
CA THR A 147 15.16 -11.94 -0.98
C THR A 147 15.72 -11.52 0.37
N THR A 148 15.14 -10.51 1.01
CA THR A 148 15.49 -10.09 2.37
C THR A 148 15.01 -11.14 3.37
N GLU A 149 15.87 -11.52 4.31
CA GLU A 149 15.54 -12.46 5.37
C GLU A 149 14.75 -11.74 6.48
N GLY A 150 13.66 -12.35 6.94
CA GLY A 150 12.79 -11.79 7.98
C GLY A 150 11.48 -11.23 7.41
N PRO A 151 10.65 -10.61 8.25
CA PRO A 151 9.35 -10.10 7.81
C PRO A 151 9.53 -8.95 6.82
N THR A 152 8.87 -9.03 5.66
CA THR A 152 8.85 -7.92 4.69
C THR A 152 7.45 -7.57 4.25
N PHE A 153 7.25 -6.31 3.85
CA PHE A 153 5.92 -5.80 3.49
C PHE A 153 5.91 -5.01 2.19
N LEU A 154 4.91 -5.26 1.34
CA LEU A 154 4.66 -4.52 0.11
C LEU A 154 3.22 -4.02 0.09
N ASN A 155 3.05 -2.71 -0.07
CA ASN A 155 1.75 -2.09 -0.32
C ASN A 155 1.68 -1.63 -1.77
N VAL A 156 0.88 -2.31 -2.58
CA VAL A 156 0.85 -2.12 -4.03
C VAL A 156 -0.49 -1.55 -4.45
N LEU A 157 -0.48 -0.38 -5.08
CA LEU A 157 -1.70 0.21 -5.64
C LEU A 157 -2.31 -0.73 -6.68
N SER A 158 -3.62 -0.96 -6.60
CA SER A 158 -4.36 -1.82 -7.52
C SER A 158 -5.64 -1.11 -7.94
N PRO A 159 -5.62 -0.28 -9.00
CA PRO A 159 -6.84 0.37 -9.49
C PRO A 159 -7.92 -0.66 -9.82
N CYS A 160 -9.13 -0.42 -9.35
CA CYS A 160 -10.27 -1.31 -9.55
C CYS A 160 -11.31 -0.61 -10.43
N PRO A 161 -11.42 -0.97 -11.72
CA PRO A 161 -12.37 -0.34 -12.65
C PRO A 161 -13.81 -0.26 -12.12
N PRO A 162 -14.43 -1.34 -11.57
CA PRO A 162 -15.79 -1.25 -11.06
C PRO A 162 -15.89 -0.41 -9.78
N GLY A 163 -14.90 -0.48 -8.89
CA GLY A 163 -14.93 0.23 -7.61
C GLY A 163 -14.63 1.73 -7.72
N TRP A 164 -13.72 2.09 -8.63
CA TRP A 164 -13.31 3.48 -8.84
C TRP A 164 -14.12 4.14 -9.95
N VAL A 165 -14.85 3.33 -10.73
CA VAL A 165 -15.75 3.73 -11.81
C VAL A 165 -14.98 4.41 -12.94
N PHE A 166 -14.21 3.61 -13.68
CA PHE A 166 -13.44 4.00 -14.87
C PHE A 166 -13.31 2.81 -15.86
N PRO A 167 -12.98 3.03 -17.15
CA PRO A 167 -12.81 1.97 -18.17
C PRO A 167 -11.62 1.03 -17.92
N GLU A 168 -11.76 -0.29 -18.09
CA GLU A 168 -10.71 -1.26 -17.73
C GLU A 168 -9.36 -1.05 -18.45
N ASP A 169 -9.36 -0.52 -19.67
CA ASP A 169 -8.17 -0.23 -20.49
C ASP A 169 -7.32 0.91 -19.93
N GLN A 170 -7.84 1.70 -18.98
CA GLN A 170 -7.14 2.83 -18.36
C GLN A 170 -6.42 2.47 -17.06
N THR A 171 -6.48 1.20 -16.61
CA THR A 171 -5.98 0.76 -15.30
C THR A 171 -4.52 1.20 -15.03
N VAL A 172 -3.61 0.99 -15.98
CA VAL A 172 -2.19 1.34 -15.83
C VAL A 172 -1.97 2.85 -15.85
N GLU A 173 -2.69 3.58 -16.71
CA GLU A 173 -2.56 5.03 -16.81
C GLU A 173 -3.06 5.73 -15.53
N ILE A 174 -4.16 5.26 -14.95
CA ILE A 174 -4.66 5.77 -13.67
C ILE A 174 -3.69 5.45 -12.52
N ALA A 175 -3.07 4.25 -12.52
CA ALA A 175 -2.03 3.91 -11.54
C ALA A 175 -0.81 4.83 -11.65
N LYS A 176 -0.47 5.27 -12.87
CA LYS A 176 0.61 6.21 -13.14
C LYS A 176 0.24 7.63 -12.71
N LEU A 177 -0.96 8.11 -13.05
CA LEU A 177 -1.48 9.40 -12.60
C LEU A 177 -1.54 9.51 -11.08
N ALA A 178 -1.88 8.44 -10.37
CA ALA A 178 -1.86 8.43 -8.90
C ALA A 178 -0.46 8.78 -8.34
N VAL A 179 0.60 8.35 -9.01
CA VAL A 179 1.99 8.65 -8.64
C VAL A 179 2.39 10.06 -9.09
N GLU A 180 2.10 10.42 -10.33
CA GLU A 180 2.49 11.70 -10.93
C GLU A 180 1.77 12.92 -10.33
N THR A 181 0.62 12.71 -9.69
CA THR A 181 -0.12 13.73 -8.91
C THR A 181 0.24 13.75 -7.43
N GLY A 182 1.16 12.88 -7.00
CA GLY A 182 1.58 12.75 -5.61
C GLY A 182 0.57 12.03 -4.70
N PHE A 183 -0.58 11.60 -5.21
CA PHE A 183 -1.61 10.92 -4.42
C PHE A 183 -1.16 9.57 -3.84
N TRP A 184 -0.30 8.85 -4.56
CA TRP A 184 0.30 7.58 -4.14
C TRP A 184 1.83 7.67 -4.24
N PRO A 185 2.53 8.04 -3.15
CA PRO A 185 3.99 8.13 -3.17
C PRO A 185 4.61 6.73 -3.31
N LEU A 186 5.74 6.66 -4.02
CA LEU A 186 6.55 5.44 -4.13
C LEU A 186 7.79 5.59 -3.26
N PHE A 187 7.96 4.70 -2.28
CA PHE A 187 9.07 4.74 -1.36
C PHE A 187 9.38 3.35 -0.82
N GLU A 188 10.51 3.22 -0.15
CA GLU A 188 10.87 2.07 0.67
C GLU A 188 11.44 2.49 2.02
N TYR A 189 11.30 1.58 2.96
CA TYR A 189 11.94 1.53 4.27
C TYR A 189 12.86 0.30 4.26
N GLU A 190 14.13 0.49 4.61
CA GLU A 190 15.13 -0.57 4.69
C GLU A 190 16.03 -0.30 5.89
N ASP A 191 15.96 -1.16 6.91
CA ASP A 191 16.78 -1.10 8.13
C ASP A 191 16.88 0.33 8.73
N GLY A 192 15.74 0.94 9.04
CA GLY A 192 15.67 2.30 9.58
C GLY A 192 15.69 3.41 8.52
N LYS A 193 16.11 3.13 7.28
CA LYS A 193 16.32 4.15 6.25
C LYS A 193 15.13 4.31 5.34
N TRP A 194 14.69 5.55 5.15
CA TRP A 194 13.62 5.90 4.25
C TRP A 194 14.18 6.40 2.92
N ARG A 195 13.66 5.88 1.81
CA ARG A 195 14.03 6.34 0.48
C ARG A 195 12.81 6.47 -0.42
N ILE A 196 12.57 7.67 -0.94
CA ILE A 196 11.52 7.91 -1.92
C ILE A 196 12.06 7.53 -3.30
N THR A 197 11.41 6.58 -3.97
CA THR A 197 11.90 6.01 -5.23
C THR A 197 11.34 6.71 -6.47
N TYR A 198 10.28 7.52 -6.31
CA TYR A 198 9.79 8.43 -7.34
C TYR A 198 9.65 9.85 -6.77
N LYS A 199 10.38 10.80 -7.37
CA LYS A 199 10.28 12.23 -7.09
C LYS A 199 10.28 13.00 -8.41
N PRO A 200 9.37 13.97 -8.60
CA PRO A 200 9.50 14.94 -9.68
C PRO A 200 10.85 15.65 -9.62
N LYS A 201 11.36 16.07 -10.79
CA LYS A 201 12.66 16.72 -10.89
C LYS A 201 12.68 18.00 -10.04
N GLY A 202 13.67 18.11 -9.15
CA GLY A 202 13.85 19.28 -8.29
C GLY A 202 12.94 19.34 -7.07
N LEU A 203 12.17 18.29 -6.76
CA LEU A 203 11.47 18.19 -5.48
C LEU A 203 12.47 17.89 -4.35
N SER A 204 12.37 18.65 -3.27
CA SER A 204 13.24 18.62 -2.10
C SER A 204 12.44 18.83 -0.81
N ALA A 205 13.06 18.54 0.34
CA ALA A 205 12.45 18.76 1.65
C ALA A 205 12.27 20.26 2.01
N ASP A 206 12.96 21.14 1.29
CA ASP A 206 12.97 22.59 1.56
C ASP A 206 11.94 23.33 0.68
N ASP A 207 11.23 22.63 -0.22
CA ASP A 207 10.16 23.22 -1.02
C ASP A 207 8.98 23.68 -0.13
N PRO A 208 8.51 24.94 -0.27
CA PRO A 208 7.42 25.47 0.56
C PRO A 208 6.10 24.73 0.35
N ASP A 209 5.83 24.33 -0.91
CA ASP A 209 4.74 23.46 -1.28
C ASP A 209 5.23 22.34 -2.22
N PRO A 210 5.28 21.08 -1.74
CA PRO A 210 5.72 19.96 -2.58
C PRO A 210 4.78 19.70 -3.76
N LEU A 211 3.48 20.05 -3.67
CA LEU A 211 2.51 19.76 -4.73
C LEU A 211 2.75 20.57 -6.01
N GLU A 212 3.43 21.71 -5.94
CA GLU A 212 3.77 22.51 -7.13
C GLU A 212 4.66 21.75 -8.13
N LYS A 213 5.36 20.71 -7.67
CA LYS A 213 6.21 19.87 -8.53
C LYS A 213 5.47 18.69 -9.16
N PHE A 214 4.25 18.41 -8.74
CA PHE A 214 3.43 17.31 -9.26
C PHE A 214 2.43 17.80 -10.30
N LYS A 215 1.85 16.86 -11.05
CA LYS A 215 0.65 17.16 -11.84
C LYS A 215 -0.50 17.57 -10.91
N PRO A 216 -1.44 18.43 -11.37
CA PRO A 216 -2.61 18.78 -10.58
C PRO A 216 -3.36 17.53 -10.10
N LEU A 217 -3.69 17.48 -8.80
CA LEU A 217 -4.37 16.34 -8.18
C LEU A 217 -5.70 16.01 -8.86
N GLU A 218 -6.38 17.04 -9.35
CA GLU A 218 -7.61 17.00 -10.12
C GLU A 218 -7.50 16.11 -11.36
N GLU A 219 -6.31 16.00 -11.97
CA GLU A 219 -6.10 15.11 -13.12
C GLU A 219 -6.29 13.65 -12.77
N PHE A 220 -5.93 13.24 -11.55
CA PHE A 220 -6.19 11.89 -11.05
C PHE A 220 -7.64 11.73 -10.57
N LEU A 221 -8.21 12.74 -9.89
CA LEU A 221 -9.57 12.64 -9.36
C LEU A 221 -10.63 12.56 -10.47
N LYS A 222 -10.45 13.31 -11.56
CA LYS A 222 -11.42 13.38 -12.66
C LYS A 222 -11.57 12.06 -13.43
N THR A 223 -10.59 11.16 -13.37
CA THR A 223 -10.65 9.87 -14.07
C THR A 223 -11.58 8.86 -13.40
N GLN A 224 -12.05 9.14 -12.18
CA GLN A 224 -12.74 8.17 -11.32
C GLN A 224 -14.12 8.67 -10.90
N GLY A 225 -15.15 7.86 -11.12
CA GLY A 225 -16.51 8.20 -10.69
C GLY A 225 -16.68 8.36 -9.18
N ARG A 226 -15.86 7.68 -8.36
CA ARG A 226 -15.92 7.76 -6.89
C ARG A 226 -15.56 9.14 -6.29
N PHE A 227 -15.08 10.08 -7.11
CA PHE A 227 -14.75 11.45 -6.73
C PHE A 227 -15.58 12.51 -7.50
N LYS A 228 -16.62 12.13 -8.25
CA LYS A 228 -17.46 13.07 -9.03
C LYS A 228 -18.01 14.22 -8.19
N HIS A 229 -18.38 13.99 -6.94
CA HIS A 229 -18.87 15.02 -6.01
C HIS A 229 -17.76 15.94 -5.53
N VAL A 230 -16.55 15.41 -5.30
CA VAL A 230 -15.37 16.19 -4.92
C VAL A 230 -15.02 17.19 -6.01
N MET A 231 -15.07 16.76 -7.28
CA MET A 231 -14.77 17.63 -8.44
C MET A 231 -15.73 18.82 -8.59
N ARG A 232 -16.89 18.79 -7.92
CA ARG A 232 -17.88 19.89 -7.92
C ARG A 232 -17.73 20.82 -6.70
N ASN A 233 -16.84 20.51 -5.78
CA ASN A 233 -16.65 21.24 -4.53
C ASN A 233 -15.15 21.60 -4.34
N PRO A 234 -14.76 22.84 -4.66
CA PRO A 234 -13.38 23.31 -4.50
C PRO A 234 -12.82 23.15 -3.09
N GLU A 235 -13.65 23.27 -2.05
CA GLU A 235 -13.22 23.11 -0.65
C GLU A 235 -12.77 21.67 -0.37
N LEU A 236 -13.48 20.66 -0.91
CA LEU A 236 -13.11 19.26 -0.76
C LEU A 236 -11.81 18.93 -1.51
N ILE A 237 -11.61 19.54 -2.69
CA ILE A 237 -10.37 19.41 -3.45
C ILE A 237 -9.20 19.96 -2.63
N GLU A 238 -9.35 21.16 -2.08
CA GLU A 238 -8.27 21.81 -1.32
C GLU A 238 -7.92 21.02 -0.05
N ARG A 239 -8.92 20.52 0.67
CA ARG A 239 -8.71 19.65 1.84
C ARG A 239 -7.97 18.36 1.48
N LEU A 240 -8.23 17.79 0.29
CA LEU A 240 -7.51 16.62 -0.17
C LEU A 240 -6.06 16.96 -0.57
N LYS A 241 -5.83 18.12 -1.20
CA LYS A 241 -4.49 18.64 -1.46
C LYS A 241 -3.70 18.87 -0.17
N ASP A 242 -4.32 19.43 0.87
CA ASP A 242 -3.71 19.60 2.19
C ASP A 242 -3.21 18.26 2.76
N GLU A 243 -4.01 17.21 2.63
CA GLU A 243 -3.65 15.87 3.08
C GLU A 243 -2.45 15.31 2.30
N VAL A 244 -2.45 15.47 0.97
CA VAL A 244 -1.33 15.04 0.12
C VAL A 244 -0.06 15.85 0.44
N ARG A 245 -0.15 17.18 0.59
CA ARG A 245 0.98 18.02 1.03
C ARG A 245 1.56 17.54 2.36
N ARG A 246 0.69 17.26 3.34
CA ARG A 246 1.11 16.74 4.65
C ARG A 246 1.80 15.39 4.52
N GLN A 247 1.32 14.49 3.66
CA GLN A 247 1.98 13.21 3.41
C GLN A 247 3.39 13.40 2.84
N TRP A 248 3.55 14.26 1.83
CA TRP A 248 4.83 14.53 1.21
C TRP A 248 5.83 15.22 2.14
N ARG A 249 5.41 16.24 2.88
CA ARG A 249 6.28 16.91 3.87
C ARG A 249 6.83 15.90 4.89
N ARG A 250 5.99 14.97 5.36
CA ARG A 250 6.42 13.92 6.28
C ARG A 250 7.40 12.94 5.62
N LEU A 251 7.13 12.45 4.42
CA LEU A 251 8.03 11.51 3.74
C LEU A 251 9.38 12.14 3.40
N LEU A 252 9.39 13.40 2.94
CA LEU A 252 10.62 14.15 2.67
C LEU A 252 11.43 14.36 3.96
N ALA A 253 10.75 14.65 5.08
CA ALA A 253 11.40 14.76 6.38
C ALA A 253 11.98 13.42 6.86
N LEU A 254 11.28 12.31 6.68
CA LEU A 254 11.77 10.97 7.02
C LEU A 254 13.00 10.58 6.19
N GLU A 255 12.96 10.81 4.88
CA GLU A 255 14.10 10.56 4.00
C GLU A 255 15.31 11.40 4.41
N LYS A 256 15.14 12.72 4.59
CA LYS A 256 16.21 13.63 5.03
C LYS A 256 16.79 13.24 6.39
N ALA A 257 15.93 12.82 7.33
CA ALA A 257 16.35 12.46 8.68
C ALA A 257 17.20 11.17 8.70
N THR A 258 16.96 10.25 7.76
CA THR A 258 17.58 8.92 7.74
C THR A 258 18.69 8.76 6.71
N GLU A 259 18.97 9.80 5.92
CA GLU A 259 20.06 9.84 4.95
C GLU A 259 21.45 9.62 5.59
N ASN A 260 21.62 10.03 6.85
CA ASN A 260 22.89 9.97 7.59
C ASN A 260 22.94 8.88 8.68
N TRP A 261 21.98 7.95 8.70
CA TRP A 261 21.95 6.85 9.67
C TRP A 261 22.89 5.71 9.29
#